data_AF-A0A0F8YIA7-F1
#
_entry.id   AF-A0A0F8YIA7-F1
#
_cell.length_a   1.000
_cell.length_b   1.000
_cell.length_c   1.000
_cell.angle_alpha   90.00
_cell.angle_beta   90.00
_cell.angle_gamma   90.00
#
_symmetry.space_group_name_H-M   'P 1'
#
loop_
_entity.id
_entity.type
_entity.pdbx_description
1 polymer ?
#
loop_
_entity_poly.entity_id
_entity_poly.type
_entity_poly.pdbx_seq_one_letter_code
_entity_poly.pdbx_strand_id
1 'polypeptide(L)' 'MAEIDKIIAYEQGELSDADTLKLFQALVDSGMAWKLQGFYGRTAMSLLEAGLIKQKGVK' A
#
# COMPACT_ATOMS: atom_id res chain seq x y z
N MET A 1 -7.45 5.29 -12.46
CA MET A 1 -6.37 6.28 -12.70
C MET A 1 -5.74 6.75 -11.39
N ALA A 2 -6.52 7.13 -10.37
CA ALA A 2 -6.00 7.67 -9.10
C ALA A 2 -4.99 6.83 -8.28
N GLU A 3 -4.96 5.49 -8.41
CA GLU A 3 -3.99 4.65 -7.70
C GLU A 3 -2.60 4.64 -8.37
N ILE A 4 -2.55 4.75 -9.69
CA ILE A 4 -1.27 4.80 -10.43
C ILE A 4 -0.55 6.12 -10.12
N ASP A 5 -1.27 7.23 -10.09
CA ASP A 5 -0.68 8.54 -9.76
C ASP A 5 -0.06 8.55 -8.35
N LYS A 6 -0.71 7.89 -7.39
CA LYS A 6 -0.18 7.73 -6.03
C LYS A 6 1.02 6.79 -5.96
N ILE A 7 1.05 5.74 -6.78
CA ILE A 7 2.22 4.86 -6.90
C ILE A 7 3.42 5.65 -7.44
N ILE A 8 3.23 6.50 -8.45
CA ILE A 8 4.30 7.34 -9.00
C ILE A 8 4.81 8.31 -7.93
N ALA A 9 3.92 9.01 -7.23
CA ALA A 9 4.29 9.91 -6.13
C ALA A 9 5.01 9.18 -4.98
N TYR A 10 4.68 7.90 -4.73
CA TYR A 10 5.36 7.08 -3.72
C TYR A 10 6.80 6.80 -4.10
N GLU A 11 7.02 6.33 -5.33
CA GLU A 11 8.35 6.04 -5.88
C GLU A 11 9.24 7.29 -5.95
N GLN A 12 8.63 8.46 -6.14
CA GLN A 12 9.31 9.75 -6.14
C GLN A 12 9.56 10.32 -4.73
N GLY A 13 9.02 9.69 -3.67
CA GLY A 13 9.15 10.18 -2.30
C GLY A 13 8.32 11.43 -2.00
N GLU A 14 7.30 11.70 -2.81
CA GLU A 14 6.44 12.89 -2.70
C GLU A 14 5.21 12.66 -1.81
N LEU A 15 4.94 11.39 -1.43
CA LEU A 15 3.86 11.06 -0.52
C LEU A 15 4.26 11.30 0.95
N SER A 16 3.33 11.89 1.70
CA SER A 16 3.42 11.93 3.15
C SER A 16 3.29 10.53 3.75
N ASP A 17 3.72 10.34 5.00
CA ASP A 17 3.53 9.08 5.72
C ASP A 17 2.06 8.66 5.76
N ALA A 18 1.16 9.61 6.05
CA ALA A 18 -0.26 9.36 6.12
C ALA A 18 -0.84 8.90 4.77
N ASP A 19 -0.40 9.51 3.66
CA ASP A 19 -0.88 9.13 2.34
C ASP A 19 -0.22 7.85 1.81
N THR A 20 1.01 7.57 2.23
CA THR A 20 1.65 6.27 2.04
C THR A 20 0.84 5.16 2.70
N LEU A 21 0.42 5.34 3.96
CA LEU A 21 -0.44 4.36 4.64
C LEU A 21 -1.79 4.17 3.91
N LYS A 22 -2.41 5.24 3.43
CA LYS A 22 -3.65 5.15 2.64
C LYS A 22 -3.44 4.42 1.32
N LEU A 23 -2.32 4.65 0.63
CA LEU A 23 -1.96 3.94 -0.59
C LEU A 23 -1.84 2.43 -0.29
N PHE A 24 -1.04 2.05 0.69
CA PHE A 24 -0.85 0.63 1.01
C PHE A 24 -2.11 -0.05 1.53
N GLN A 25 -2.97 0.66 2.28
CA GLN A 25 -4.28 0.14 2.66
C GLN A 25 -5.13 -0.17 1.41
N ALA A 26 -5.20 0.74 0.44
CA ALA A 26 -5.94 0.51 -0.80
C ALA A 26 -5.36 -0.63 -1.65
N LEU A 27 -4.03 -0.73 -1.70
CA LEU A 27 -3.33 -1.82 -2.40
C LEU A 27 -3.59 -3.18 -1.74
N VAL A 28 -3.63 -3.25 -0.40
CA VAL A 28 -3.98 -4.48 0.32
C VAL A 28 -5.46 -4.82 0.12
N ASP A 29 -6.36 -3.85 0.22
CA ASP A 29 -7.81 -4.05 0.09
C ASP A 29 -8.21 -4.54 -1.30
N SER A 30 -7.53 -4.07 -2.36
CA SER A 30 -7.73 -4.50 -3.74
C SER A 30 -6.95 -5.78 -4.10
N GLY A 31 -6.04 -6.22 -3.21
CA GLY A 31 -5.09 -7.31 -3.47
C GLY A 31 -3.97 -6.94 -4.45
N MET A 32 -3.89 -5.69 -4.90
CA MET A 32 -2.83 -5.22 -5.80
C MET A 32 -1.45 -5.24 -5.15
N ALA A 33 -1.35 -5.06 -3.83
CA ALA A 33 -0.09 -5.16 -3.08
C ALA A 33 0.65 -6.50 -3.33
N TRP A 34 -0.10 -7.57 -3.61
CA TRP A 34 0.42 -8.92 -3.83
C TRP A 34 0.63 -9.26 -5.32
N LYS A 35 0.13 -8.40 -6.21
CA LYS A 35 0.28 -8.54 -7.67
C LYS A 35 1.40 -7.64 -8.19
N LEU A 36 1.64 -6.51 -7.52
CA LEU A 36 2.73 -5.59 -7.84
C LEU A 36 4.08 -6.24 -7.50
N GLN A 37 5.04 -6.13 -8.42
CA GLN A 37 6.39 -6.68 -8.27
C GLN A 37 7.28 -5.77 -7.41
N GLY A 38 8.45 -6.27 -7.02
CA GLY A 38 9.45 -5.48 -6.29
C GLY A 38 9.26 -5.54 -4.78
N PHE A 39 9.05 -4.39 -4.15
CA PHE A 39 9.01 -4.25 -2.69
C PHE A 39 7.60 -4.02 -2.11
N TYR A 40 6.58 -3.78 -2.95
CA TYR A 40 5.21 -3.49 -2.52
C TYR A 40 4.63 -4.53 -1.56
N GLY A 41 4.73 -5.81 -1.89
CA GLY A 41 4.24 -6.88 -1.01
C GLY A 41 4.96 -6.93 0.33
N ARG A 42 6.29 -6.74 0.34
CA ARG A 42 7.06 -6.73 1.60
C ARG A 42 6.71 -5.53 2.46
N THR A 43 6.59 -4.34 1.86
CA THR A 43 6.17 -3.13 2.58
C THR A 43 4.76 -3.27 3.12
N ALA A 44 3.82 -3.77 2.31
CA ALA A 44 2.45 -4.04 2.77
C ALA A 44 2.44 -5.00 3.98
N MET A 45 3.24 -6.06 3.93
CA MET A 45 3.38 -7.01 5.05
C MET A 45 3.94 -6.32 6.30
N SER A 46 5.03 -5.57 6.18
CA SER A 46 5.62 -4.85 7.33
C SER A 46 4.65 -3.84 7.94
N LEU A 47 3.85 -3.16 7.12
CA LEU A 47 2.82 -2.23 7.61
C LEU A 47 1.66 -2.95 8.31
N LEU A 48 1.29 -4.14 7.84
CA LEU A 48 0.28 -5.00 8.49
C LEU A 48 0.80 -5.51 9.85
N GLU A 49 2.04 -5.99 9.90
CA GLU A 49 2.70 -6.47 11.12
C GLU A 49 2.87 -5.35 12.15
N ALA A 50 3.16 -4.12 11.70
CA ALA A 50 3.22 -2.94 12.55
C ALA A 50 1.84 -2.43 13.01
N GLY A 51 0.74 -2.99 12.49
CA GLY A 51 -0.62 -2.54 12.80
C GLY A 51 -0.97 -1.16 12.23
N LEU A 52 -0.19 -0.65 11.27
CA LEU A 52 -0.40 0.65 10.63
C LEU A 52 -1.49 0.60 9.55
N ILE A 53 -1.69 -0.58 8.96
CA ILE A 53 -2.80 -0.91 8.05
C ILE A 53 -3.41 -2.25 8.47
N LYS A 54 -4.58 -2.59 7.91
CA LYS A 54 -5.29 -3.82 8.24
C LYS A 54 -5.66 -4.62 7.00
N GLN A 55 -5.63 -5.95 7.11
CA GLN A 55 -6.17 -6.80 6.08
C GLN A 55 -7.70 -6.79 6.20
N LYS A 56 -8.40 -6.56 5.09
CA LYS A 56 -9.85 -6.69 5.07
C LYS A 56 -10.22 -8.15 5.31
N GLY A 57 -10.63 -8.47 6.53
CA GLY A 57 -11.08 -9.81 6.88
C GLY A 57 -12.21 -10.24 5.95
N VAL A 58 -12.04 -11.39 5.31
CA VAL A 58 -13.15 -12.10 4.66
C VAL A 58 -14.07 -12.53 5.80
N LYS A 59 -15.26 -11.94 5.89
CA LYS A 59 -16.33 -12.46 6.74
C LYS A 59 -16.87 -13.74 6.15
#